data_AF-A0A2A4X0S0-F1
#
_entry.id   AF-A0A2A4X0S0-F1
#
_cell.length_a   1.000
_cell.length_b   1.000
_cell.length_c   1.000
_cell.angle_alpha   90.00
_cell.angle_beta   90.00
_cell.angle_gamma   90.00
#
_symmetry.space_group_name_H-M   'P 1'
#
loop_
_entity.id
_entity.type
_entity.pdbx_description
1 polymer ?
#
loop_
_entity_poly.entity_id
_entity_poly.type
_entity_poly.pdbx_seq_one_letter_code
_entity_poly.pdbx_strand_id
1 'polypeptide(L)'
;MKYVLQIFYIVFIGCTSMNNIQAATDTSEYKKPYYTVQISYAGTGAEFRLNDIPFYLENFSGQVDVEIPVSDKMVQGVNELSIVVFTYIEGDDPVENWHEDARVEATLYVRENNSVLASRKILTHIKLYPAHNPKTAAIGSMLISEQKLPVLDYDNKVWVFPRVEYKKQIFVSRKTHFITTPFPMWEWQDGVTIEDTPENYRALLEAYRKEYLIHQNKDLMSLKDSTKKIAETQLLVNYYGNINKAYEILNLEESWDSKEQELFEFIEGERSEKYGLKLDIFGDGKLARITNDTGIQPILYIVKKARISIKYKYTFYKNKQGEWIYIM
;
A
#
# COMPACT_ATOMS: atom_id res chain seq x y z
N MET A 1 -13.92 -7.07 70.26
CA MET A 1 -14.98 -6.61 69.34
C MET A 1 -14.31 -6.18 68.04
N LYS A 2 -14.57 -6.92 66.96
CA LYS A 2 -13.96 -6.79 65.64
C LYS A 2 -14.66 -5.70 64.85
N TYR A 3 -13.95 -4.65 64.44
CA TYR A 3 -14.41 -3.74 63.39
C TYR A 3 -13.85 -4.23 62.05
N VAL A 4 -14.70 -4.97 61.33
CA VAL A 4 -14.49 -5.33 59.93
C VAL A 4 -14.91 -4.11 59.11
N LEU A 5 -13.94 -3.29 58.71
CA LEU A 5 -14.15 -2.22 57.74
C LEU A 5 -14.19 -2.87 56.36
N GLN A 6 -15.39 -3.19 55.88
CA GLN A 6 -15.62 -3.66 54.52
C GLN A 6 -15.23 -2.55 53.53
N ILE A 7 -14.08 -2.74 52.90
CA ILE A 7 -13.68 -2.02 51.70
C ILE A 7 -14.62 -2.47 50.58
N PHE A 8 -15.62 -1.64 50.28
CA PHE A 8 -16.36 -1.74 49.02
C PHE A 8 -15.44 -1.25 47.89
N TYR A 9 -14.64 -2.17 47.33
CA TYR A 9 -14.15 -2.01 45.97
C TYR A 9 -15.36 -2.20 45.04
N ILE A 10 -16.04 -1.09 44.75
CA ILE A 10 -16.91 -1.03 43.57
C ILE A 10 -15.96 -1.11 42.38
N VAL A 11 -15.83 -2.31 41.83
CA VAL A 11 -15.31 -2.53 40.49
C VAL A 11 -16.28 -1.81 39.56
N PHE A 12 -15.93 -0.59 39.15
CA PHE A 12 -16.45 0.01 37.92
C PHE A 12 -15.99 -0.89 36.78
N ILE A 13 -16.76 -1.95 36.50
CA ILE A 13 -16.79 -2.54 35.17
C ILE A 13 -17.36 -1.41 34.32
N GLY A 14 -16.47 -0.65 33.69
CA GLY A 14 -16.87 0.34 32.71
C GLY A 14 -17.84 -0.32 31.76
N CYS A 15 -18.92 0.39 31.42
CA CYS A 15 -19.75 0.05 30.28
C CYS A 15 -18.86 -0.04 29.05
N THR A 16 -18.23 -1.20 28.84
CA THR A 16 -17.72 -1.59 27.55
C THR A 16 -18.96 -1.57 26.68
N SER A 17 -19.04 -0.58 25.79
CA SER A 17 -19.97 -0.64 24.67
C SER A 17 -19.88 -2.08 24.16
N MET A 18 -20.98 -2.83 24.26
CA MET A 18 -21.04 -4.16 23.66
C MET A 18 -20.75 -3.92 22.19
N ASN A 19 -19.51 -4.16 21.79
CA ASN A 19 -19.07 -3.93 20.42
C ASN A 19 -19.94 -4.85 19.60
N ASN A 20 -20.86 -4.28 18.81
CA ASN A 20 -21.67 -5.05 17.87
C ASN A 20 -20.69 -5.80 16.99
N ILE A 21 -20.59 -7.11 17.19
CA ILE A 21 -19.78 -7.98 16.33
C ILE A 21 -20.49 -7.99 14.98
N GLN A 22 -19.84 -7.44 13.96
CA GLN A 22 -20.39 -7.46 12.62
C GLN A 22 -20.25 -8.87 12.04
N ALA A 23 -21.29 -9.39 11.38
CA ALA A 23 -21.19 -10.65 10.66
C ALA A 23 -20.14 -10.59 9.54
N ALA A 24 -19.51 -11.73 9.23
CA ALA A 24 -18.62 -11.84 8.09
C ALA A 24 -19.41 -11.56 6.79
N THR A 25 -18.78 -10.83 5.87
CA THR A 25 -19.40 -10.45 4.59
C THR A 25 -19.19 -11.58 3.57
N ASP A 26 -20.26 -12.17 3.05
CA ASP A 26 -20.16 -13.07 1.91
C ASP A 26 -19.89 -12.28 0.63
N THR A 27 -18.71 -12.47 0.02
CA THR A 27 -18.34 -11.75 -1.19
C THR A 27 -18.77 -12.48 -2.47
N SER A 28 -19.31 -13.70 -2.37
CA SER A 28 -19.75 -14.49 -3.53
C SER A 28 -21.01 -13.94 -4.20
N GLU A 29 -21.75 -13.08 -3.50
CA GLU A 29 -22.97 -12.42 -4.01
C GLU A 29 -22.67 -11.30 -5.03
N TYR A 30 -21.45 -10.75 -5.04
CA TYR A 30 -21.08 -9.63 -5.91
C TYR A 30 -20.71 -10.11 -7.31
N LYS A 31 -21.32 -9.53 -8.34
CA LYS A 31 -21.03 -9.89 -9.74
C LYS A 31 -19.81 -9.15 -10.27
N LYS A 32 -19.68 -7.87 -9.90
CA LYS A 32 -18.56 -7.00 -10.21
C LYS A 32 -18.10 -6.32 -8.92
N PRO A 33 -17.51 -7.05 -7.96
CA PRO A 33 -17.02 -6.45 -6.72
C PRO A 33 -15.99 -5.36 -7.01
N TYR A 34 -16.11 -4.26 -6.28
CA TYR A 34 -15.19 -3.14 -6.28
C TYR A 34 -14.66 -2.96 -4.86
N TYR A 35 -13.36 -3.13 -4.70
CA TYR A 35 -12.70 -3.12 -3.40
C TYR A 35 -11.97 -1.80 -3.19
N THR A 36 -12.21 -1.19 -2.04
CA THR A 36 -11.58 0.07 -1.65
C THR A 36 -11.09 0.01 -0.22
N VAL A 37 -10.01 0.73 0.08
CA VAL A 37 -9.61 1.01 1.46
C VAL A 37 -9.89 2.47 1.75
N GLN A 38 -10.72 2.74 2.75
CA GLN A 38 -10.79 4.07 3.34
C GLN A 38 -9.72 4.18 4.40
N ILE A 39 -8.85 5.17 4.30
CA ILE A 39 -7.82 5.47 5.28
C ILE A 39 -8.11 6.81 5.95
N SER A 40 -7.81 6.90 7.24
CA SER A 40 -7.78 8.16 7.97
C SER A 40 -6.61 8.19 8.93
N TYR A 41 -5.84 9.27 8.96
CA TYR A 41 -4.78 9.46 9.96
C TYR A 41 -4.66 10.92 10.36
N ALA A 42 -4.04 11.17 11.51
CA ALA A 42 -3.68 12.50 11.99
C ALA A 42 -2.49 12.39 12.96
N GLY A 43 -1.60 13.39 12.96
CA GLY A 43 -0.51 13.50 13.94
C GLY A 43 0.54 12.38 13.88
N THR A 44 0.65 11.67 12.76
CA THR A 44 1.56 10.54 12.55
C THR A 44 1.86 10.35 11.05
N GLY A 45 2.99 9.73 10.73
CA GLY A 45 3.21 9.12 9.42
C GLY A 45 2.67 7.67 9.39
N ALA A 46 2.30 7.20 8.21
CA ALA A 46 1.81 5.84 8.00
C ALA A 46 2.02 5.36 6.56
N GLU A 47 2.37 4.08 6.42
CA GLU A 47 2.30 3.34 5.17
C GLU A 47 1.21 2.28 5.26
N PHE A 48 0.35 2.22 4.27
CA PHE A 48 -0.76 1.27 4.19
C PHE A 48 -0.48 0.25 3.09
N ARG A 49 -0.63 -1.02 3.45
CA ARG A 49 -0.33 -2.16 2.59
C ARG A 49 -1.49 -3.15 2.58
N LEU A 50 -1.70 -3.81 1.45
CA LEU A 50 -2.65 -4.92 1.31
C LEU A 50 -1.92 -6.10 0.70
N ASN A 51 -1.92 -7.24 1.38
CA ASN A 51 -1.12 -8.42 1.02
C ASN A 51 0.36 -8.07 0.83
N ASP A 52 0.89 -7.28 1.77
CA ASP A 52 2.23 -6.71 1.71
C ASP A 52 2.52 -5.81 0.49
N ILE A 53 1.51 -5.35 -0.26
CA ILE A 53 1.69 -4.40 -1.37
C ILE A 53 1.39 -2.98 -0.89
N PRO A 54 2.37 -2.05 -0.88
CA PRO A 54 2.13 -0.67 -0.47
C PRO A 54 1.24 0.05 -1.48
N PHE A 55 0.16 0.68 -1.00
CA PHE A 55 -0.77 1.44 -1.84
C PHE A 55 -0.85 2.92 -1.46
N TYR A 56 -0.47 3.28 -0.24
CA TYR A 56 -0.43 4.66 0.22
C TYR A 56 0.66 4.86 1.27
N LEU A 57 1.35 6.00 1.21
CA LEU A 57 2.38 6.40 2.16
C LEU A 57 2.19 7.89 2.46
N GLU A 58 2.15 8.25 3.74
CA GLU A 58 2.31 9.63 4.17
C GLU A 58 3.34 9.74 5.30
N ASN A 59 4.15 10.80 5.27
CA ASN A 59 5.16 11.08 6.29
C ASN A 59 5.08 12.46 6.98
N PHE A 60 4.04 13.26 6.73
CA PHE A 60 3.81 14.53 7.43
C PHE A 60 2.60 14.49 8.39
N SER A 61 2.53 15.46 9.32
CA SER A 61 1.56 15.51 10.45
C SER A 61 0.11 15.85 10.07
N GLY A 62 -0.22 15.88 8.79
CA GLY A 62 -1.53 16.30 8.31
C GLY A 62 -2.66 15.36 8.73
N GLN A 63 -3.89 15.85 8.55
CA GLN A 63 -5.08 15.00 8.61
C GLN A 63 -5.53 14.70 7.19
N VAL A 64 -5.67 13.42 6.87
CA VAL A 64 -6.22 12.95 5.59
C VAL A 64 -7.33 11.94 5.84
N ASP A 65 -8.35 12.00 4.99
CA ASP A 65 -9.39 10.99 4.83
C ASP A 65 -9.56 10.77 3.32
N VAL A 66 -9.25 9.57 2.85
CA VAL A 66 -9.30 9.24 1.42
C VAL A 66 -9.71 7.78 1.23
N GLU A 67 -10.45 7.53 0.16
CA GLU A 67 -10.82 6.20 -0.29
C GLU A 67 -9.99 5.83 -1.52
N ILE A 68 -9.28 4.70 -1.45
CA ILE A 68 -8.32 4.26 -2.47
C ILE A 68 -8.79 2.93 -3.06
N PRO A 69 -8.89 2.79 -4.39
CA PRO A 69 -9.17 1.50 -5.03
C PRO A 69 -8.00 0.53 -4.85
N VAL A 70 -8.31 -0.72 -4.50
CA VAL A 70 -7.32 -1.78 -4.25
C VAL A 70 -7.66 -3.12 -4.90
N SER A 71 -8.63 -3.14 -5.82
CA SER A 71 -9.08 -4.36 -6.50
C SER A 71 -7.94 -5.15 -7.16
N ASP A 72 -6.91 -4.47 -7.67
CA ASP A 72 -5.71 -5.04 -8.30
C ASP A 72 -4.75 -5.74 -7.32
N LYS A 73 -4.97 -5.56 -6.00
CA LYS A 73 -4.16 -6.15 -4.92
C LYS A 73 -4.91 -7.26 -4.17
N MET A 74 -6.19 -7.43 -4.45
CA MET A 74 -7.01 -8.48 -3.83
C MET A 74 -6.62 -9.85 -4.35
N VAL A 75 -6.60 -10.84 -3.46
CA VAL A 75 -6.36 -12.25 -3.79
C VAL A 75 -7.57 -13.10 -3.38
N GLN A 76 -7.71 -14.27 -4.01
CA GLN A 76 -8.68 -15.28 -3.59
C GLN A 76 -8.30 -15.83 -2.21
N GLY A 77 -9.27 -15.85 -1.29
CA GLY A 77 -9.08 -16.36 0.07
C GLY A 77 -8.83 -15.25 1.10
N VAL A 78 -7.85 -15.44 1.96
CA VAL A 78 -7.60 -14.52 3.08
C VAL A 78 -6.66 -13.40 2.63
N ASN A 79 -7.08 -12.15 2.83
CA ASN A 79 -6.29 -10.97 2.53
C ASN A 79 -5.80 -10.33 3.84
N GLU A 80 -4.63 -9.70 3.81
CA GLU A 80 -4.04 -9.03 4.97
C GLU A 80 -3.95 -7.53 4.75
N LEU A 81 -4.71 -6.76 5.52
CA LEU A 81 -4.54 -5.31 5.61
C LEU A 81 -3.50 -5.04 6.69
N SER A 82 -2.49 -4.23 6.38
CA SER A 82 -1.47 -3.85 7.34
C SER A 82 -1.10 -2.38 7.24
N ILE A 83 -0.66 -1.83 8.36
CA ILE A 83 -0.23 -0.44 8.48
C ILE A 83 1.11 -0.44 9.21
N VAL A 84 2.09 0.24 8.64
CA VAL A 84 3.32 0.60 9.34
C VAL A 84 3.19 2.04 9.77
N VAL A 85 3.24 2.29 11.06
CA VAL A 85 2.96 3.60 11.66
C VAL A 85 4.26 4.11 12.25
N PHE A 86 4.61 5.37 11.98
CA PHE A 86 5.88 5.96 12.39
C PHE A 86 5.70 7.45 12.69
N THR A 87 6.60 8.03 13.49
CA THR A 87 6.51 9.46 13.82
C THR A 87 6.61 10.32 12.55
N TYR A 88 5.90 11.44 12.48
CA TYR A 88 5.96 12.29 11.29
C TYR A 88 7.30 13.06 11.22
N ILE A 89 7.62 13.60 10.04
CA ILE A 89 8.81 14.44 9.82
C ILE A 89 8.45 15.92 10.06
N GLU A 90 9.27 16.61 10.86
CA GLU A 90 9.21 18.06 11.04
C GLU A 90 10.55 18.68 10.63
N GLY A 91 10.56 19.42 9.52
CA GLY A 91 11.81 19.82 8.88
C GLY A 91 12.47 18.63 8.16
N ASP A 92 13.70 18.29 8.55
CA ASP A 92 14.46 17.17 7.99
C ASP A 92 14.50 15.94 8.90
N ASP A 93 13.99 16.03 10.13
CA ASP A 93 14.11 14.99 11.15
C ASP A 93 12.72 14.46 11.59
N PRO A 94 12.62 13.17 11.93
CA PRO A 94 11.43 12.63 12.58
C PRO A 94 11.30 13.19 13.99
N VAL A 95 10.08 13.49 14.40
CA VAL A 95 9.82 13.86 15.80
C VAL A 95 10.08 12.67 16.72
N GLU A 96 10.60 12.94 17.92
CA GLU A 96 10.98 11.88 18.86
C GLU A 96 9.77 11.16 19.48
N ASN A 97 8.63 11.83 19.57
CA ASN A 97 7.43 11.35 20.24
C ASN A 97 6.21 11.46 19.31
N TRP A 98 5.25 10.56 19.51
CA TRP A 98 3.95 10.66 18.87
C TRP A 98 3.25 11.95 19.31
N HIS A 99 2.50 12.58 18.40
CA HIS A 99 1.54 13.61 18.79
C HIS A 99 0.47 13.01 19.70
N GLU A 100 -0.06 13.75 20.68
CA GLU A 100 -1.05 13.22 21.63
C GLU A 100 -2.31 12.69 20.92
N ASP A 101 -2.75 13.38 19.87
CA ASP A 101 -3.88 12.99 19.02
C ASP A 101 -3.53 12.01 17.89
N ALA A 102 -2.32 11.42 17.90
CA ALA A 102 -1.88 10.54 16.83
C ALA A 102 -2.86 9.35 16.69
N ARG A 103 -3.37 9.19 15.47
CA ARG A 103 -4.32 8.12 15.12
C ARG A 103 -4.14 7.69 13.68
N VAL A 104 -4.43 6.42 13.42
CA VAL A 104 -4.49 5.86 12.08
C VAL A 104 -5.58 4.80 12.00
N GLU A 105 -6.30 4.80 10.89
CA GLU A 105 -7.46 3.96 10.63
C GLU A 105 -7.42 3.51 9.16
N ALA A 106 -7.71 2.24 8.93
CA ALA A 106 -7.86 1.68 7.59
C ALA A 106 -9.00 0.67 7.60
N THR A 107 -9.97 0.87 6.71
CA THR A 107 -11.11 -0.04 6.54
C THR A 107 -11.17 -0.51 5.11
N LEU A 108 -11.04 -1.83 4.90
CA LEU A 108 -11.23 -2.47 3.62
C LEU A 108 -12.72 -2.73 3.41
N TYR A 109 -13.25 -2.28 2.29
CA TYR A 109 -14.63 -2.43 1.89
C TYR A 109 -14.77 -3.24 0.60
N VAL A 110 -15.96 -3.80 0.40
CA VAL A 110 -16.45 -4.30 -0.89
C VAL A 110 -17.82 -3.70 -1.19
N ARG A 111 -18.08 -3.43 -2.46
CA ARG A 111 -19.40 -3.09 -3.00
C ARG A 111 -19.54 -3.59 -4.42
N GLU A 112 -20.75 -3.56 -4.98
CA GLU A 112 -20.95 -3.80 -6.41
C GLU A 112 -20.44 -2.58 -7.20
N ASN A 113 -19.78 -2.79 -8.34
CA ASN A 113 -19.26 -1.70 -9.15
C ASN A 113 -20.41 -0.76 -9.59
N ASN A 114 -20.18 0.55 -9.52
CA ASN A 114 -21.19 1.61 -9.71
C ASN A 114 -22.34 1.64 -8.69
N SER A 115 -22.29 0.88 -7.60
CA SER A 115 -23.26 1.02 -6.52
C SER A 115 -22.97 2.22 -5.62
N VAL A 116 -24.01 2.69 -4.94
CA VAL A 116 -23.90 3.80 -3.97
C VAL A 116 -22.99 3.42 -2.79
N LEU A 117 -22.24 4.39 -2.26
CA LEU A 117 -21.30 4.18 -1.14
C LEU A 117 -21.96 3.54 0.09
N ALA A 118 -23.22 3.88 0.37
CA ALA A 118 -23.98 3.33 1.50
C ALA A 118 -24.19 1.80 1.44
N SER A 119 -24.01 1.18 0.26
CA SER A 119 -24.14 -0.28 0.09
C SER A 119 -22.87 -1.06 0.44
N ARG A 120 -21.76 -0.37 0.74
CA ARG A 120 -20.49 -1.01 1.03
C ARG A 120 -20.56 -1.87 2.29
N LYS A 121 -19.85 -2.99 2.26
CA LYS A 121 -19.70 -3.91 3.40
C LYS A 121 -18.25 -3.93 3.84
N ILE A 122 -18.03 -3.95 5.15
CA ILE A 122 -16.69 -4.01 5.72
C ILE A 122 -16.16 -5.44 5.58
N LEU A 123 -14.93 -5.55 5.08
CA LEU A 123 -14.17 -6.80 5.03
C LEU A 123 -13.14 -6.87 6.15
N THR A 124 -12.45 -5.79 6.49
CA THR A 124 -11.56 -5.73 7.65
C THR A 124 -11.38 -4.28 8.08
N HIS A 125 -11.07 -4.07 9.35
CA HIS A 125 -10.88 -2.74 9.93
C HIS A 125 -9.74 -2.78 10.94
N ILE A 126 -8.84 -1.81 10.81
CA ILE A 126 -7.75 -1.52 11.74
C ILE A 126 -7.88 -0.06 12.17
N LYS A 127 -7.81 0.19 13.48
CA LYS A 127 -7.73 1.52 14.07
C LYS A 127 -6.73 1.50 15.21
N LEU A 128 -5.72 2.36 15.16
CA LEU A 128 -4.61 2.45 16.08
C LEU A 128 -4.45 3.88 16.62
N TYR A 129 -4.17 3.99 17.92
CA TYR A 129 -3.76 5.23 18.59
C TYR A 129 -2.32 5.07 19.09
N PRO A 130 -1.30 5.36 18.26
CA PRO A 130 0.10 5.06 18.57
C PRO A 130 0.66 5.82 19.79
N ALA A 131 0.06 6.94 20.18
CA ALA A 131 0.44 7.68 21.39
C ALA A 131 -0.03 7.00 22.69
N HIS A 132 -1.01 6.08 22.61
CA HIS A 132 -1.53 5.39 23.78
C HIS A 132 -0.64 4.21 24.18
N ASN A 133 -0.70 3.86 25.47
CA ASN A 133 0.05 2.69 25.96
C ASN A 133 -0.45 1.40 25.25
N PRO A 134 0.48 0.60 24.68
CA PRO A 134 0.18 -0.65 23.99
C PRO A 134 -0.75 -1.60 24.73
N LYS A 135 -0.66 -1.63 26.06
CA LYS A 135 -1.38 -2.56 26.92
C LYS A 135 -2.84 -2.17 27.18
N THR A 136 -3.24 -0.92 26.92
CA THR A 136 -4.50 -0.39 27.46
C THR A 136 -5.57 0.01 26.45
N ALA A 137 -5.23 0.47 25.24
CA ALA A 137 -6.26 0.85 24.25
C ALA A 137 -5.68 1.18 22.87
N ALA A 138 -4.56 0.58 22.48
CA ALA A 138 -3.94 0.92 21.20
C ALA A 138 -4.90 0.64 20.03
N ILE A 139 -5.79 -0.36 20.15
CA ILE A 139 -6.66 -0.79 19.05
C ILE A 139 -8.13 -0.43 19.30
N GLY A 140 -8.67 0.47 18.47
CA GLY A 140 -10.10 0.82 18.40
C GLY A 140 -10.86 0.08 17.30
N SER A 141 -10.34 -1.07 16.84
CA SER A 141 -10.85 -1.77 15.66
C SER A 141 -12.20 -2.43 15.91
N MET A 142 -13.05 -2.43 14.89
CA MET A 142 -14.35 -3.10 14.91
C MET A 142 -14.17 -4.62 14.93
N LEU A 143 -14.94 -5.34 15.74
CA LEU A 143 -14.93 -6.80 15.72
C LEU A 143 -15.81 -7.32 14.57
N ILE A 144 -15.24 -8.17 13.73
CA ILE A 144 -15.93 -8.85 12.63
C ILE A 144 -15.86 -10.33 12.96
N SER A 145 -16.98 -11.04 12.80
CA SER A 145 -17.08 -12.48 13.03
C SER A 145 -15.98 -13.22 12.26
N GLU A 146 -15.46 -14.28 12.87
CA GLU A 146 -14.41 -15.16 12.30
C GLU A 146 -13.02 -14.52 12.15
N GLN A 147 -12.86 -13.23 12.41
CA GLN A 147 -11.56 -12.58 12.38
C GLN A 147 -10.87 -12.62 13.73
N LYS A 148 -9.57 -12.88 13.70
CA LYS A 148 -8.70 -12.68 14.86
C LYS A 148 -8.54 -11.18 15.15
N LEU A 149 -8.14 -10.88 16.39
CA LEU A 149 -7.72 -9.53 16.75
C LEU A 149 -6.51 -9.11 15.88
N PRO A 150 -6.33 -7.79 15.62
CA PRO A 150 -5.14 -7.32 14.94
C PRO A 150 -3.87 -7.76 15.67
N VAL A 151 -2.84 -8.11 14.91
CA VAL A 151 -1.50 -8.40 15.42
C VAL A 151 -0.74 -7.09 15.50
N LEU A 152 -0.19 -6.79 16.68
CA LEU A 152 0.69 -5.65 16.90
C LEU A 152 2.11 -6.14 17.04
N ASP A 153 3.02 -5.49 16.35
CA ASP A 153 4.43 -5.72 16.48
C ASP A 153 5.17 -4.39 16.68
N TYR A 154 5.66 -4.22 17.91
CA TYR A 154 6.45 -3.06 18.35
C TYR A 154 7.96 -3.32 18.22
N ASP A 155 8.35 -4.59 18.13
CA ASP A 155 9.73 -5.04 18.16
C ASP A 155 10.21 -5.48 16.76
N ASN A 156 9.32 -5.45 15.77
CA ASN A 156 9.65 -5.81 14.40
C ASN A 156 10.83 -4.98 13.90
N LYS A 157 11.59 -5.58 12.97
CA LYS A 157 12.71 -4.94 12.29
C LYS A 157 12.29 -3.54 11.85
N VAL A 158 13.03 -2.52 12.29
CA VAL A 158 12.85 -1.12 11.87
C VAL A 158 12.66 -1.12 10.36
N TRP A 159 11.46 -0.80 9.89
CA TRP A 159 11.24 -0.68 8.47
C TRP A 159 12.05 0.53 8.04
N VAL A 160 13.01 0.29 7.14
CA VAL A 160 13.88 1.37 6.65
C VAL A 160 13.08 2.13 5.62
N PHE A 161 12.26 3.03 6.16
CA PHE A 161 11.57 4.00 5.37
C PHE A 161 12.58 4.98 4.79
N PRO A 162 12.13 5.64 3.73
CA PRO A 162 12.90 6.66 3.13
C PRO A 162 13.42 7.83 3.98
N ARG A 163 14.74 8.12 3.91
CA ARG A 163 15.50 9.27 4.43
C ARG A 163 15.64 9.31 5.94
N VAL A 164 14.80 8.55 6.61
CA VAL A 164 14.54 8.73 8.01
C VAL A 164 14.45 7.36 8.67
N GLU A 165 15.44 7.08 9.49
CA GLU A 165 15.33 5.98 10.45
C GLU A 165 14.36 6.42 11.55
N TYR A 166 13.10 6.01 11.43
CA TYR A 166 12.13 6.26 12.47
C TYR A 166 12.46 5.38 13.68
N LYS A 167 12.87 6.03 14.77
CA LYS A 167 13.16 5.37 16.05
C LYS A 167 11.94 4.70 16.68
N LYS A 168 10.74 5.12 16.28
CA LYS A 168 9.46 4.59 16.78
C LYS A 168 8.61 4.18 15.59
N GLN A 169 8.35 2.89 15.53
CA GLN A 169 7.47 2.30 14.53
C GLN A 169 6.55 1.29 15.19
N ILE A 170 5.36 1.12 14.64
CA ILE A 170 4.42 0.09 15.04
C ILE A 170 3.90 -0.54 13.77
N PHE A 171 4.10 -1.85 13.63
CA PHE A 171 3.42 -2.62 12.61
C PHE A 171 2.11 -3.16 13.19
N VAL A 172 1.02 -2.93 12.48
CA VAL A 172 -0.28 -3.53 12.80
C VAL A 172 -0.84 -4.21 11.58
N SER A 173 -1.29 -5.45 11.72
CA SER A 173 -1.95 -6.16 10.63
C SER A 173 -3.21 -6.89 11.08
N ARG A 174 -4.11 -7.10 10.13
CA ARG A 174 -5.31 -7.89 10.36
C ARG A 174 -5.75 -8.57 9.08
N LYS A 175 -5.97 -9.87 9.20
CA LYS A 175 -6.48 -10.72 8.13
C LYS A 175 -8.00 -10.66 8.04
N THR A 176 -8.52 -10.65 6.81
CA THR A 176 -9.94 -10.86 6.54
C THR A 176 -10.35 -12.28 6.92
N HIS A 177 -11.65 -12.56 6.94
CA HIS A 177 -12.12 -13.94 6.74
C HIS A 177 -11.84 -14.38 5.29
N PHE A 178 -12.09 -15.64 4.96
CA PHE A 178 -11.94 -16.10 3.58
C PHE A 178 -12.94 -15.36 2.67
N ILE A 179 -12.44 -14.73 1.61
CA ILE A 179 -13.29 -14.07 0.60
C ILE A 179 -13.15 -14.74 -0.76
N THR A 180 -14.24 -14.73 -1.52
CA THR A 180 -14.25 -15.08 -2.94
C THR A 180 -14.16 -13.82 -3.79
N THR A 181 -13.27 -13.83 -4.78
CA THR A 181 -13.12 -12.76 -5.77
C THR A 181 -13.24 -13.35 -7.18
N PRO A 182 -13.84 -12.64 -8.14
CA PRO A 182 -13.84 -13.06 -9.54
C PRO A 182 -12.49 -12.79 -10.22
N PHE A 183 -11.55 -12.13 -9.56
CA PHE A 183 -10.23 -11.88 -10.12
C PHE A 183 -9.43 -13.18 -10.22
N PRO A 184 -8.62 -13.35 -11.28
CA PRO A 184 -7.76 -14.52 -11.41
C PRO A 184 -6.68 -14.52 -10.33
N MET A 185 -5.99 -15.65 -10.19
CA MET A 185 -4.68 -15.63 -9.55
C MET A 185 -3.75 -14.80 -10.43
N TRP A 186 -3.37 -13.62 -9.94
CA TRP A 186 -2.40 -12.75 -10.59
C TRP A 186 -1.08 -13.49 -10.84
N GLU A 187 -0.48 -13.26 -12.01
CA GLU A 187 0.79 -13.93 -12.39
C GLU A 187 1.92 -13.67 -11.39
N TRP A 188 1.95 -12.50 -10.74
CA TRP A 188 2.96 -12.24 -9.72
C TRP A 188 2.86 -13.18 -8.51
N GLN A 189 1.67 -13.70 -8.17
CA GLN A 189 1.51 -14.61 -7.04
C GLN A 189 2.25 -15.94 -7.25
N ASP A 190 2.38 -16.38 -8.50
CA ASP A 190 3.10 -17.61 -8.86
C ASP A 190 4.54 -17.37 -9.34
N GLY A 191 4.99 -16.11 -9.26
CA GLY A 191 6.32 -15.68 -9.61
C GLY A 191 7.42 -16.26 -8.71
N VAL A 192 8.65 -16.07 -9.14
CA VAL A 192 9.85 -16.46 -8.39
C VAL A 192 10.01 -15.53 -7.18
N THR A 193 10.40 -16.10 -6.04
CA THR A 193 10.74 -15.29 -4.85
C THR A 193 11.99 -14.47 -5.14
N ILE A 194 11.91 -13.18 -4.86
CA ILE A 194 12.98 -12.20 -5.06
C ILE A 194 13.70 -12.02 -3.73
N GLU A 195 15.03 -12.09 -3.79
CA GLU A 195 15.92 -11.84 -2.67
C GLU A 195 16.66 -10.53 -2.86
N ASP A 196 16.99 -9.86 -1.75
CA ASP A 196 17.78 -8.63 -1.75
C ASP A 196 19.26 -8.94 -2.05
N THR A 197 19.57 -9.06 -3.34
CA THR A 197 20.89 -9.42 -3.86
C THR A 197 21.35 -8.43 -4.93
N PRO A 198 22.66 -8.16 -5.05
CA PRO A 198 23.21 -7.34 -6.13
C PRO A 198 22.86 -7.86 -7.53
N GLU A 199 22.66 -9.16 -7.69
CA GLU A 199 22.25 -9.80 -8.95
C GLU A 199 20.82 -9.43 -9.32
N ASN A 200 19.88 -9.52 -8.38
CA ASN A 200 18.49 -9.11 -8.63
C ASN A 200 18.39 -7.60 -8.86
N TYR A 201 19.15 -6.78 -8.12
CA TYR A 201 19.22 -5.34 -8.35
C TYR A 201 19.66 -5.01 -9.78
N ARG A 202 20.79 -5.58 -10.22
CA ARG A 202 21.32 -5.36 -11.58
C ARG A 202 20.35 -5.84 -12.65
N ALA A 203 19.79 -7.04 -12.50
CA ALA A 203 18.84 -7.60 -13.47
C ALA A 203 17.55 -6.77 -13.57
N LEU A 204 17.05 -6.24 -12.45
CA LEU A 204 15.90 -5.34 -12.44
C LEU A 204 16.24 -3.98 -13.07
N LEU A 205 17.44 -3.43 -12.81
CA LEU A 205 17.89 -2.18 -13.42
C LEU A 205 17.98 -2.30 -14.96
N GLU A 206 18.37 -3.46 -15.49
CA GLU A 206 18.30 -3.74 -16.93
C GLU A 206 16.86 -3.70 -17.47
N ALA A 207 15.88 -4.21 -16.71
CA ALA A 207 14.46 -4.11 -17.08
C ALA A 207 13.99 -2.65 -17.10
N TYR A 208 14.37 -1.86 -16.09
CA TYR A 208 14.16 -0.41 -16.10
C TYR A 208 14.82 0.27 -17.31
N ARG A 209 16.03 -0.15 -17.71
CA ARG A 209 16.70 0.46 -18.88
C ARG A 209 15.94 0.16 -20.18
N LYS A 210 15.37 -1.04 -20.31
CA LYS A 210 14.50 -1.38 -21.47
C LYS A 210 13.28 -0.47 -21.52
N GLU A 211 12.58 -0.29 -20.39
CA GLU A 211 11.44 0.63 -20.29
C GLU A 211 11.86 2.08 -20.61
N TYR A 212 12.98 2.53 -20.05
CA TYR A 212 13.51 3.87 -20.33
C TYR A 212 13.72 4.12 -21.83
N LEU A 213 14.29 3.15 -22.55
CA LEU A 213 14.50 3.26 -24.00
C LEU A 213 13.17 3.33 -24.78
N ILE A 214 12.13 2.62 -24.34
CA ILE A 214 10.78 2.74 -24.92
C ILE A 214 10.26 4.17 -24.76
N HIS A 215 10.35 4.73 -23.54
CA HIS A 215 9.93 6.10 -23.25
C HIS A 215 10.77 7.15 -24.01
N GLN A 216 12.08 6.94 -24.12
CA GLN A 216 13.00 7.84 -24.83
C GLN A 216 12.72 7.86 -26.34
N ASN A 217 12.48 6.68 -26.93
CA ASN A 217 12.20 6.54 -28.36
C ASN A 217 10.75 6.91 -28.73
N LYS A 218 9.88 7.14 -27.73
CA LYS A 218 8.43 7.36 -27.90
C LYS A 218 7.78 6.25 -28.74
N ASP A 219 8.19 5.01 -28.52
CA ASP A 219 7.69 3.85 -29.26
C ASP A 219 6.39 3.34 -28.64
N LEU A 220 5.26 3.83 -29.16
CA LEU A 220 3.93 3.49 -28.66
C LEU A 220 3.62 1.99 -28.71
N MET A 221 4.10 1.29 -29.74
CA MET A 221 3.83 -0.13 -29.88
C MET A 221 4.56 -0.92 -28.81
N SER A 222 5.84 -0.61 -28.58
CA SER A 222 6.62 -1.21 -27.49
C SER A 222 6.10 -0.82 -26.11
N LEU A 223 5.59 0.41 -25.94
CA LEU A 223 4.98 0.82 -24.66
C LEU A 223 3.68 0.06 -24.37
N LYS A 224 2.83 -0.14 -25.38
CA LYS A 224 1.61 -0.96 -25.22
C LYS A 224 1.96 -2.41 -24.91
N ASP A 225 2.99 -2.96 -25.54
CA ASP A 225 3.42 -4.33 -25.29
C ASP A 225 3.98 -4.52 -23.86
N SER A 226 4.91 -3.65 -23.44
CA SER A 226 5.48 -3.67 -22.08
C SER A 226 4.43 -3.45 -20.98
N THR A 227 3.44 -2.59 -21.23
CA THR A 227 2.36 -2.28 -20.26
C THR A 227 1.13 -3.17 -20.38
N LYS A 228 1.14 -4.17 -21.27
CA LYS A 228 -0.02 -5.02 -21.56
C LYS A 228 -0.60 -5.68 -20.30
N LYS A 229 0.25 -6.13 -19.38
CA LYS A 229 -0.19 -6.74 -18.11
C LYS A 229 -0.90 -5.76 -17.18
N ILE A 230 -0.47 -4.51 -17.18
CA ILE A 230 -1.13 -3.43 -16.46
C ILE A 230 -2.51 -3.19 -17.08
N ALA A 231 -2.59 -3.10 -18.41
CA ALA A 231 -3.85 -2.89 -19.13
C ALA A 231 -4.83 -4.05 -18.96
N GLU A 232 -4.36 -5.31 -19.00
CA GLU A 232 -5.17 -6.51 -18.69
C GLU A 232 -5.70 -6.46 -17.25
N THR A 233 -4.89 -6.03 -16.29
CA THR A 233 -5.32 -5.84 -14.90
C THR A 233 -6.39 -4.75 -14.79
N GLN A 234 -6.16 -3.58 -15.38
CA GLN A 234 -7.12 -2.47 -15.38
C GLN A 234 -8.44 -2.84 -16.07
N LEU A 235 -8.38 -3.59 -17.17
CA LEU A 235 -9.54 -4.13 -17.87
C LEU A 235 -10.41 -4.97 -16.93
N LEU A 236 -9.80 -5.88 -16.16
CA LEU A 236 -10.49 -6.78 -15.24
C LEU A 236 -11.07 -6.03 -14.04
N VAL A 237 -10.26 -5.24 -13.34
CA VAL A 237 -10.66 -4.63 -12.05
C VAL A 237 -11.66 -3.49 -12.21
N ASN A 238 -11.66 -2.81 -13.36
CA ASN A 238 -12.64 -1.77 -13.67
C ASN A 238 -13.79 -2.27 -14.56
N TYR A 239 -13.78 -3.55 -14.95
CA TYR A 239 -14.82 -4.18 -15.76
C TYR A 239 -15.03 -3.49 -17.11
N TYR A 240 -13.95 -3.07 -17.77
CA TYR A 240 -14.04 -2.47 -19.09
C TYR A 240 -14.41 -3.51 -20.15
N GLY A 241 -15.02 -3.07 -21.26
CA GLY A 241 -15.43 -3.97 -22.33
C GLY A 241 -14.31 -4.34 -23.31
N ASN A 242 -13.19 -3.62 -23.30
CA ASN A 242 -12.05 -3.85 -24.19
C ASN A 242 -10.75 -3.27 -23.61
N ILE A 243 -9.61 -3.78 -24.07
CA ILE A 243 -8.27 -3.37 -23.59
C ILE A 243 -7.89 -1.94 -24.00
N ASN A 244 -8.43 -1.40 -25.09
CA ASN A 244 -8.14 -0.02 -25.51
C ASN A 244 -8.61 0.98 -24.46
N LYS A 245 -9.76 0.75 -23.82
CA LYS A 245 -10.25 1.55 -22.70
C LYS A 245 -9.29 1.52 -21.51
N ALA A 246 -8.66 0.38 -21.25
CA ALA A 246 -7.65 0.27 -20.20
C ALA A 246 -6.40 1.09 -20.55
N TYR A 247 -5.91 1.03 -21.79
CA TYR A 247 -4.80 1.86 -22.25
C TYR A 247 -5.10 3.37 -22.18
N GLU A 248 -6.33 3.80 -22.52
CA GLU A 248 -6.76 5.19 -22.36
C GLU A 248 -6.61 5.68 -20.91
N ILE A 249 -6.99 4.85 -19.93
CA ILE A 249 -6.94 5.18 -18.50
C ILE A 249 -5.50 5.19 -17.97
N LEU A 250 -4.63 4.32 -18.50
CA LEU A 250 -3.20 4.36 -18.20
C LEU A 250 -2.53 5.63 -18.75
N ASN A 251 -3.19 6.31 -19.69
CA ASN A 251 -2.79 7.61 -20.17
C ASN A 251 -1.33 7.66 -20.67
N LEU A 252 -0.95 6.60 -21.37
CA LEU A 252 0.42 6.30 -21.76
C LEU A 252 1.06 7.37 -22.67
N GLU A 253 0.24 8.11 -23.41
CA GLU A 253 0.69 9.08 -24.44
C GLU A 253 0.78 10.52 -23.91
N GLU A 254 0.03 10.91 -22.86
CA GLU A 254 -0.06 12.32 -22.43
C GLU A 254 1.30 12.92 -22.07
N SER A 255 2.17 12.14 -21.43
CA SER A 255 3.51 12.57 -21.04
C SER A 255 4.45 12.76 -22.22
N TRP A 256 4.22 12.07 -23.34
CA TRP A 256 5.05 12.18 -24.54
C TRP A 256 4.70 13.41 -25.37
N ASP A 257 3.43 13.80 -25.37
CA ASP A 257 2.92 14.95 -26.11
C ASP A 257 2.99 16.26 -25.32
N SER A 258 3.22 16.17 -24.01
CA SER A 258 3.42 17.33 -23.16
C SER A 258 4.68 18.12 -23.56
N LYS A 259 4.51 19.40 -23.87
CA LYS A 259 5.61 20.34 -24.11
C LYS A 259 6.33 20.76 -22.82
N GLU A 260 5.75 20.45 -21.66
CA GLU A 260 6.25 20.90 -20.36
C GLU A 260 6.99 19.81 -19.61
N GLN A 261 6.71 18.54 -19.94
CA GLN A 261 7.35 17.37 -19.36
C GLN A 261 8.54 16.94 -20.21
N GLU A 262 9.63 16.57 -19.56
CA GLU A 262 10.76 15.90 -20.20
C GLU A 262 11.13 14.64 -19.43
N LEU A 263 11.52 13.61 -20.17
CA LEU A 263 12.14 12.43 -19.59
C LEU A 263 13.54 12.82 -19.09
N PHE A 264 13.80 12.62 -17.80
CA PHE A 264 15.11 12.85 -17.21
C PHE A 264 16.13 11.83 -17.73
N GLU A 265 17.41 12.07 -17.49
CA GLU A 265 18.44 11.06 -17.72
C GLU A 265 18.20 9.82 -16.85
N PHE A 266 18.47 8.64 -17.41
CA PHE A 266 18.36 7.39 -16.67
C PHE A 266 19.32 7.39 -15.46
N ILE A 267 18.82 7.03 -14.28
CA ILE A 267 19.62 7.05 -13.05
C ILE A 267 20.25 5.67 -12.82
N GLU A 268 21.57 5.60 -13.01
CA GLU A 268 22.37 4.39 -12.81
C GLU A 268 23.81 4.72 -12.33
N GLY A 269 24.61 3.69 -12.03
CA GLY A 269 26.02 3.84 -11.63
C GLY A 269 26.23 4.77 -10.43
N GLU A 270 27.21 5.69 -10.50
CA GLU A 270 27.49 6.64 -9.42
C GLU A 270 26.28 7.51 -9.03
N ARG A 271 25.37 7.79 -9.97
CA ARG A 271 24.14 8.54 -9.65
C ARG A 271 23.19 7.71 -8.83
N SER A 272 23.04 6.43 -9.17
CA SER A 272 22.23 5.49 -8.38
C SER A 272 22.69 5.48 -6.92
N GLU A 273 24.00 5.42 -6.69
CA GLU A 273 24.59 5.49 -5.34
C GLU A 273 24.34 6.84 -4.68
N LYS A 274 24.58 7.95 -5.39
CA LYS A 274 24.31 9.31 -4.89
C LYS A 274 22.86 9.53 -4.49
N TYR A 275 21.92 8.98 -5.26
CA TYR A 275 20.49 9.06 -4.95
C TYR A 275 20.05 8.03 -3.90
N GLY A 276 20.89 7.06 -3.54
CA GLY A 276 20.57 5.98 -2.62
C GLY A 276 19.49 5.04 -3.15
N LEU A 277 19.48 4.76 -4.46
CA LEU A 277 18.56 3.78 -5.02
C LEU A 277 18.88 2.39 -4.47
N LYS A 278 17.84 1.67 -4.01
CA LYS A 278 17.94 0.32 -3.45
C LYS A 278 16.85 -0.59 -4.03
N LEU A 279 17.05 -1.89 -3.90
CA LEU A 279 16.01 -2.88 -4.22
C LEU A 279 14.96 -2.84 -3.10
N ASP A 280 13.72 -2.56 -3.45
CA ASP A 280 12.58 -2.61 -2.54
C ASP A 280 11.72 -3.82 -2.93
N ILE A 281 11.55 -4.75 -2.00
CA ILE A 281 10.88 -6.04 -2.21
C ILE A 281 9.64 -6.11 -1.33
N PHE A 282 8.52 -6.50 -1.92
CA PHE A 282 7.22 -6.52 -1.26
C PHE A 282 6.28 -7.56 -1.90
N GLY A 283 5.03 -7.63 -1.43
CA GLY A 283 4.09 -8.66 -1.86
C GLY A 283 4.62 -10.07 -1.52
N ASP A 284 5.09 -10.27 -0.30
CA ASP A 284 5.66 -11.53 0.19
C ASP A 284 6.86 -12.02 -0.64
N GLY A 285 7.70 -11.08 -1.10
CA GLY A 285 8.88 -11.39 -1.89
C GLY A 285 8.60 -11.65 -3.36
N LYS A 286 7.40 -11.34 -3.87
CA LYS A 286 7.03 -11.59 -5.27
C LYS A 286 7.12 -10.36 -6.16
N LEU A 287 7.08 -9.18 -5.56
CA LEU A 287 7.16 -7.90 -6.25
C LEU A 287 8.43 -7.17 -5.84
N ALA A 288 8.97 -6.39 -6.78
CA ALA A 288 10.07 -5.50 -6.49
C ALA A 288 10.03 -4.23 -7.34
N ARG A 289 10.72 -3.21 -6.85
CA ARG A 289 11.03 -1.98 -7.60
C ARG A 289 12.42 -1.51 -7.21
N ILE A 290 13.00 -0.63 -8.03
CA ILE A 290 14.18 0.14 -7.63
C ILE A 290 13.69 1.51 -7.25
N THR A 291 13.85 1.85 -5.99
CA THR A 291 13.51 3.18 -5.51
C THR A 291 14.49 3.60 -4.45
N ASN A 292 14.70 4.90 -4.33
CA ASN A 292 15.33 5.42 -3.14
C ASN A 292 14.26 5.77 -2.13
N ASP A 293 14.77 6.46 -1.15
CA ASP A 293 13.99 6.96 -0.10
C ASP A 293 12.90 7.97 -0.57
N THR A 294 13.23 9.03 -1.29
CA THR A 294 12.20 10.00 -1.71
C THR A 294 11.21 9.49 -2.75
N GLY A 295 11.15 8.18 -3.04
CA GLY A 295 10.36 7.60 -4.11
C GLY A 295 10.90 7.93 -5.49
N ILE A 296 12.15 8.40 -5.58
CA ILE A 296 12.87 8.50 -6.85
C ILE A 296 13.13 7.08 -7.35
N GLN A 297 12.95 6.89 -8.64
CA GLN A 297 13.18 5.64 -9.36
C GLN A 297 14.13 5.89 -10.53
N PRO A 298 14.68 4.85 -11.17
CA PRO A 298 15.57 5.01 -12.31
C PRO A 298 15.01 5.85 -13.48
N ILE A 299 13.68 5.81 -13.66
CA ILE A 299 12.95 6.59 -14.69
C ILE A 299 12.17 7.71 -14.00
N LEU A 300 12.37 8.95 -14.45
CA LEU A 300 11.70 10.13 -13.92
C LEU A 300 11.32 11.08 -15.05
N TYR A 301 10.23 11.82 -14.86
CA TYR A 301 9.85 12.95 -15.70
C TYR A 301 9.97 14.25 -14.91
N ILE A 302 10.34 15.35 -15.58
CA ILE A 302 10.47 16.68 -14.98
C ILE A 302 9.55 17.65 -15.70
N VAL A 303 8.77 18.42 -14.94
CA VAL A 303 8.00 19.57 -15.44
C VAL A 303 8.88 20.82 -15.33
N LYS A 304 9.45 21.29 -16.44
CA LYS A 304 10.48 22.35 -16.45
C LYS A 304 10.07 23.63 -15.71
N LYS A 305 8.87 24.12 -16.00
CA LYS A 305 8.38 25.40 -15.48
C LYS A 305 8.12 25.33 -13.97
N ALA A 306 7.54 24.23 -13.51
CA ALA A 306 7.21 24.04 -12.10
C ALA A 306 8.39 23.53 -11.28
N ARG A 307 9.44 23.00 -11.93
CA ARG A 307 10.57 22.30 -11.29
C ARG A 307 10.10 21.15 -10.40
N ILE A 308 9.05 20.45 -10.84
CA ILE A 308 8.47 19.30 -10.14
C ILE A 308 8.85 18.03 -10.90
N SER A 309 9.22 16.97 -10.17
CA SER A 309 9.38 15.62 -10.72
C SER A 309 8.03 14.90 -10.71
N ILE A 310 7.63 14.33 -11.85
CA ILE A 310 6.54 13.38 -11.93
C ILE A 310 7.13 11.98 -11.71
N LYS A 311 6.60 11.27 -10.72
CA LYS A 311 7.04 9.94 -10.31
C LYS A 311 6.00 8.93 -10.75
N TYR A 312 6.28 8.23 -11.83
CA TYR A 312 5.53 7.01 -12.15
C TYR A 312 5.96 5.92 -11.17
N LYS A 313 5.00 5.08 -10.76
CA LYS A 313 5.32 3.89 -10.01
C LYS A 313 5.70 2.83 -11.04
N TYR A 314 6.90 2.26 -10.91
CA TYR A 314 7.28 1.09 -11.68
C TYR A 314 7.45 -0.08 -10.71
N THR A 315 6.66 -1.12 -10.92
CA THR A 315 6.66 -2.34 -10.12
C THR A 315 6.80 -3.53 -11.03
N PHE A 316 7.70 -4.44 -10.67
CA PHE A 316 8.00 -5.63 -11.45
C PHE A 316 7.80 -6.87 -10.60
N TYR A 317 7.49 -7.98 -11.27
CA TYR A 317 7.64 -9.31 -10.70
C TYR A 317 8.60 -10.13 -11.57
N LYS A 318 9.13 -11.21 -11.02
CA LYS A 318 9.96 -12.16 -11.76
C LYS A 318 9.14 -13.40 -12.09
N ASN A 319 8.89 -13.66 -13.37
CA ASN A 319 8.10 -14.82 -13.80
C ASN A 319 8.86 -16.14 -13.58
N LYS A 320 8.23 -17.28 -13.82
CA LYS A 320 8.82 -18.62 -13.64
C LYS A 320 10.04 -18.88 -14.53
N GLN A 321 10.18 -18.14 -15.62
CA GLN A 321 11.33 -18.19 -16.54
C GLN A 321 12.49 -17.30 -16.08
N GLY A 322 12.30 -16.52 -15.00
CA GLY A 322 13.29 -15.60 -14.46
C GLY A 322 13.29 -14.22 -15.12
N GLU A 323 12.30 -13.92 -15.96
CA GLU A 323 12.17 -12.65 -16.66
C GLU A 323 11.44 -11.62 -15.78
N TRP A 324 11.88 -10.36 -15.83
CA TRP A 324 11.25 -9.25 -15.15
C TRP A 324 10.10 -8.69 -15.99
N ILE A 325 8.90 -8.65 -15.41
CA ILE A 325 7.68 -8.20 -16.09
C ILE A 325 7.12 -6.99 -15.34
N TYR A 326 6.88 -5.90 -16.07
CA TYR A 326 6.30 -4.67 -15.54
C TYR A 326 4.78 -4.84 -15.32
N ILE A 327 4.27 -4.48 -14.13
CA ILE A 327 2.86 -4.70 -13.77
C ILE A 327 2.14 -3.51 -13.12
N MET A 328 2.83 -2.45 -12.67
CA MET A 328 2.17 -1.33 -11.99
C MET A 328 3.00 -0.07 -11.92
#